data_AF-A0A7W2D7Z4-F1
#
_entry.id   AF-A0A7W2D7Z4-F1
#
_cell.length_a   1.000
_cell.length_b   1.000
_cell.length_c   1.000
_cell.angle_alpha   90.00
_cell.angle_beta   90.00
_cell.angle_gamma   90.00
#
_symmetry.space_group_name_H-M   'P 1'
#
loop_
_entity.id
_entity.type
_entity.pdbx_description
1 polymer ?
#
loop_
_entity_poly.entity_id
_entity_poly.type
_entity_poly.pdbx_seq_one_letter_code
_entity_poly.pdbx_strand_id
1 'polypeptide(L)'
;MRSLFRSSGPSGAVGHSRVHFRLAQCVPFMIVLFALGIELSPAHAVITGPILAAVPALASLTMGPKGTFSAATGALAVTVTTATLHQSWGGQVYSNLLSLLVVSAASVTMSKAMCARRQIELDQVRRVAAAAQRVLLRPVPARLGPVRVASMYLAAETGAQIGGDLYEAAQTRYGVRMIVGDVRGKGLPAVRLAAAVLGAFREAVHYEDELVEVVNHCAAALKRECAVPSAVDRDDEEDQAEDFVTALVAQVSDGFVVQVVNRGHPPPLVLRQGKVEALMPTSPLPPLGLEEFITARPGGVESYPFMPGDRLLLHTDGVIEARGPDDEFFNLPEAMEAVHPCTRSEFLEQLHQGLIRHTGGYLADDAAMLLVERLDEEGNEVGEAAARRRLPGLPSLSARLNRAALHLAGGYRQRSLCPHVTAGGRPRVVDHGWSTAGGRPWVVERPFRSSVTFGEVPSPAKPCRAAAYADSADGSRGLNR
;
A
#
# COMPACT_ATOMS: atom_id res chain seq x y z
N MET A 1 -42.74 37.46 13.05
CA MET A 1 -42.16 37.25 11.70
C MET A 1 -41.49 35.87 11.70
N ARG A 2 -42.18 34.74 11.55
CA ARG A 2 -42.53 34.01 10.30
C ARG A 2 -41.51 34.13 9.15
N SER A 3 -40.63 33.11 9.01
CA SER A 3 -40.52 32.18 7.85
C SER A 3 -39.38 31.19 8.14
N LEU A 4 -39.63 29.92 8.49
CA LEU A 4 -39.91 28.78 7.60
C LEU A 4 -38.88 28.61 6.48
N PHE A 5 -37.73 27.97 6.78
CA PHE A 5 -37.08 26.96 5.93
C PHE A 5 -36.21 26.07 6.83
N ARG A 6 -36.85 25.10 7.49
CA ARG A 6 -36.22 23.94 8.12
C ARG A 6 -36.33 22.82 7.09
N SER A 7 -35.27 22.57 6.33
CA SER A 7 -35.20 21.37 5.48
C SER A 7 -34.78 20.20 6.36
N SER A 8 -35.77 19.45 6.84
CA SER A 8 -35.58 18.07 7.22
C SER A 8 -35.31 17.27 5.95
N GLY A 9 -34.16 16.61 5.85
CA GLY A 9 -33.79 15.71 4.74
C GLY A 9 -33.31 14.37 5.30
N PRO A 10 -33.72 13.22 4.72
CA PRO A 10 -33.70 11.92 5.39
C PRO A 10 -32.44 11.09 5.10
N SER A 11 -32.17 10.17 6.04
CA SER A 11 -31.19 9.09 5.97
C SER A 11 -31.37 8.22 4.72
N GLY A 12 -30.31 8.08 3.91
CA GLY A 12 -30.27 7.22 2.71
C GLY A 12 -29.09 7.49 1.75
N ALA A 13 -27.95 7.98 2.25
CA ALA A 13 -27.05 8.85 1.48
C ALA A 13 -26.05 8.15 0.50
N VAL A 14 -25.72 6.86 0.63
CA VAL A 14 -24.72 6.23 -0.27
C VAL A 14 -25.32 5.87 -1.64
N GLY A 15 -26.59 5.46 -1.68
CA GLY A 15 -27.35 5.34 -2.93
C GLY A 15 -27.64 6.71 -3.54
N HIS A 16 -28.00 7.70 -2.71
CA HIS A 16 -28.37 9.03 -3.17
C HIS A 16 -27.18 9.81 -3.73
N SER A 17 -25.97 9.74 -3.16
CA SER A 17 -24.78 10.43 -3.68
C SER A 17 -24.40 9.95 -5.09
N ARG A 18 -24.37 8.63 -5.32
CA ARG A 18 -24.14 8.06 -6.66
C ARG A 18 -25.27 8.40 -7.63
N VAL A 19 -26.52 8.42 -7.17
CA VAL A 19 -27.68 8.81 -7.98
C VAL A 19 -27.63 10.30 -8.33
N HIS A 20 -27.31 11.19 -7.40
CA HIS A 20 -27.15 12.64 -7.64
C HIS A 20 -25.98 12.92 -8.59
N PHE A 21 -24.87 12.19 -8.44
CA PHE A 21 -23.73 12.31 -9.35
C PHE A 21 -24.07 11.82 -10.77
N ARG A 22 -24.79 10.69 -10.90
CA ARG A 22 -25.29 10.21 -12.20
C ARG A 22 -26.34 11.16 -12.80
N LEU A 23 -27.24 11.70 -11.99
CA LEU A 23 -28.20 12.72 -12.42
C LEU A 23 -27.50 13.98 -12.94
N ALA A 24 -26.46 14.45 -12.24
CA ALA A 24 -25.65 15.59 -12.67
C ALA A 24 -24.92 15.34 -14.01
N GLN A 25 -24.51 14.09 -14.29
CA GLN A 25 -23.94 13.70 -15.58
C GLN A 25 -24.96 13.69 -16.72
N CYS A 26 -26.26 13.53 -16.42
CA CYS A 26 -27.33 13.57 -17.42
C CYS A 26 -27.76 14.99 -17.79
N VAL A 27 -27.54 15.98 -16.91
CA VAL A 27 -28.00 17.37 -17.11
C VAL A 27 -27.57 17.97 -18.46
N PRO A 28 -26.30 17.88 -18.92
CA PRO A 28 -25.90 18.44 -20.20
C PRO A 28 -26.64 17.83 -21.39
N PHE A 29 -26.92 16.51 -21.37
CA PHE A 29 -27.67 15.84 -22.44
C PHE A 29 -29.16 16.19 -22.41
N MET A 30 -29.73 16.35 -21.22
CA MET A 30 -31.11 16.82 -21.08
C MET A 30 -31.29 18.23 -21.65
N ILE A 31 -30.30 19.10 -21.49
CA ILE A 31 -30.31 20.46 -22.09
C ILE A 31 -30.25 20.36 -23.62
N VAL A 32 -29.41 19.49 -24.18
CA VAL A 32 -29.35 19.25 -25.64
C VAL A 32 -30.68 18.73 -26.17
N LEU A 33 -31.29 17.75 -25.49
CA LEU A 33 -32.56 17.15 -25.91
C LEU A 33 -33.73 18.14 -25.77
N PHE A 34 -33.72 18.97 -24.73
CA PHE A 34 -34.70 20.03 -24.53
C PHE A 34 -34.59 21.11 -25.61
N ALA A 35 -33.37 21.55 -25.94
CA ALA A 35 -33.13 22.49 -27.03
C ALA A 35 -33.62 21.93 -28.38
N LEU A 36 -33.32 20.66 -28.67
CA LEU A 36 -33.82 19.96 -29.86
C LEU A 36 -35.36 19.93 -29.91
N GLY A 37 -36.03 19.68 -28.78
CA GLY A 37 -37.49 19.68 -28.69
C GLY A 37 -38.13 21.05 -28.92
N ILE A 38 -37.48 22.13 -28.47
CA ILE A 38 -37.92 23.51 -28.75
C ILE A 38 -37.76 23.84 -30.24
N GLU A 39 -36.64 23.44 -30.85
CA GLU A 39 -36.34 23.73 -32.25
C GLU A 39 -37.24 22.98 -33.23
N LEU A 40 -37.71 21.77 -32.87
CA LEU A 40 -38.69 20.99 -33.64
C LEU A 40 -40.15 21.45 -33.43
N SER A 41 -40.39 22.32 -32.45
CA SER A 41 -41.72 22.86 -32.13
C SER A 41 -42.01 24.13 -32.93
N PRO A 42 -43.30 24.48 -33.19
CA PRO A 42 -43.67 25.78 -33.78
C PRO A 42 -43.14 27.00 -33.00
N ALA A 43 -42.62 26.81 -31.78
CA ALA A 43 -41.94 27.82 -30.96
C ALA A 43 -40.47 28.13 -31.35
N HIS A 44 -40.04 27.79 -32.57
CA HIS A 44 -38.70 28.08 -33.14
C HIS A 44 -38.24 29.56 -33.15
N ALA A 45 -39.07 30.50 -32.68
CA ALA A 45 -38.71 31.90 -32.48
C ALA A 45 -37.82 32.14 -31.24
N VAL A 46 -37.64 31.15 -30.37
CA VAL A 46 -36.76 31.24 -29.19
C VAL A 46 -35.30 31.01 -29.59
N ILE A 47 -34.41 31.93 -29.21
CA ILE A 47 -32.97 31.86 -29.51
C ILE A 47 -32.30 30.81 -28.60
N THR A 48 -32.16 29.59 -29.10
CA THR A 48 -31.58 28.42 -28.39
C THR A 48 -30.04 28.33 -28.47
N GLY A 49 -29.42 29.02 -29.43
CA GLY A 49 -27.97 28.98 -29.67
C GLY A 49 -27.08 29.28 -28.44
N PRO A 50 -27.34 30.36 -27.66
CA PRO A 50 -26.58 30.65 -26.45
C PRO A 50 -26.70 29.57 -25.36
N ILE A 51 -27.84 28.88 -25.29
CA ILE A 51 -28.06 27.78 -24.33
C ILE A 51 -27.23 26.56 -24.73
N LEU A 52 -27.22 26.22 -26.02
CA LEU A 52 -26.40 25.13 -26.56
C LEU A 52 -24.89 25.41 -26.40
N ALA A 53 -24.47 26.66 -26.51
CA ALA A 53 -23.07 27.04 -26.28
C ALA A 53 -22.60 26.83 -24.83
N ALA A 54 -23.51 26.81 -23.84
CA ALA A 54 -23.17 26.56 -22.44
C ALA A 54 -23.06 25.06 -22.08
N VAL A 55 -23.57 24.16 -22.93
CA VAL A 55 -23.58 22.70 -22.69
C VAL A 55 -22.17 22.11 -22.47
N PRO A 56 -21.15 22.42 -23.30
CA PRO A 56 -19.79 21.91 -23.08
C PRO A 56 -19.22 22.35 -21.73
N ALA A 57 -19.51 23.59 -21.30
CA ALA A 57 -19.03 24.11 -20.03
C ALA A 57 -19.63 23.32 -18.86
N LEU A 58 -20.95 23.10 -18.86
CA LEU A 58 -21.62 22.27 -17.86
C LEU A 58 -21.10 20.82 -17.87
N ALA A 59 -20.91 20.24 -19.06
CA ALA A 59 -20.36 18.89 -19.20
C ALA A 59 -18.91 18.79 -18.70
N SER A 60 -18.11 19.85 -18.75
CA SER A 60 -16.75 19.84 -18.20
C SER A 60 -16.69 19.84 -16.67
N LEU A 61 -17.77 20.29 -16.01
CA LEU A 61 -17.89 20.31 -14.56
C LEU A 61 -18.34 18.97 -14.00
N THR A 62 -19.22 18.27 -14.72
CA THR A 62 -19.84 17.03 -14.22
C THR A 62 -19.25 15.77 -14.86
N MET A 63 -18.57 15.89 -16.00
CA MET A 63 -18.04 14.76 -16.76
C MET A 63 -16.55 14.90 -17.06
N GLY A 64 -15.91 13.76 -17.37
CA GLY A 64 -14.55 13.74 -17.91
C GLY A 64 -14.49 14.23 -19.36
N PRO A 65 -13.28 14.33 -19.93
CA PRO A 65 -13.05 14.94 -21.25
C PRO A 65 -13.80 14.25 -22.40
N LYS A 66 -14.05 12.93 -22.29
CA LYS A 66 -14.87 12.19 -23.26
C LYS A 66 -16.35 12.62 -23.23
N GLY A 67 -16.90 12.87 -22.04
CA GLY A 67 -18.28 13.34 -21.87
C GLY A 67 -18.46 14.80 -22.29
N THR A 68 -17.49 15.66 -21.99
CA THR A 68 -17.46 17.04 -22.50
C THR A 68 -17.44 17.08 -24.03
N PHE A 69 -16.65 16.20 -24.65
CA PHE A 69 -16.57 16.11 -26.11
C PHE A 69 -17.86 15.58 -26.75
N SER A 70 -18.51 14.58 -26.14
CA SER A 70 -19.80 14.07 -26.64
C SER A 70 -20.92 15.10 -26.52
N ALA A 71 -20.98 15.84 -25.41
CA ALA A 71 -21.95 16.92 -25.21
C ALA A 71 -21.74 18.08 -26.21
N ALA A 72 -20.49 18.46 -26.48
CA ALA A 72 -20.15 19.45 -27.50
C ALA A 72 -20.55 19.00 -28.92
N THR A 73 -20.28 17.73 -29.26
CA THR A 73 -20.70 17.14 -30.54
C THR A 73 -22.22 17.14 -30.68
N GLY A 74 -22.95 16.81 -29.61
CA GLY A 74 -24.41 16.86 -29.58
C GLY A 74 -24.96 18.27 -29.82
N ALA A 75 -24.42 19.27 -29.13
CA ALA A 75 -24.82 20.67 -29.30
C ALA A 75 -24.53 21.18 -30.72
N LEU A 76 -23.40 20.78 -31.31
CA LEU A 76 -23.05 21.10 -32.70
C LEU A 76 -24.04 20.47 -33.69
N ALA A 77 -24.36 19.18 -33.51
CA ALA A 77 -25.29 18.46 -34.37
C ALA A 77 -26.68 19.11 -34.37
N VAL A 78 -27.20 19.50 -33.20
CA VAL A 78 -28.48 20.22 -33.07
C VAL A 78 -28.40 21.55 -33.80
N THR A 79 -27.37 22.37 -33.54
CA THR A 79 -27.20 23.69 -34.17
C THR A 79 -27.14 23.60 -35.71
N VAL A 80 -26.40 22.62 -36.25
CA VAL A 80 -26.27 22.43 -37.71
C VAL A 80 -27.56 21.92 -38.34
N THR A 81 -28.22 20.95 -37.69
CA THR A 81 -29.48 20.36 -38.21
C THR A 81 -30.60 21.41 -38.26
N THR A 82 -30.71 22.25 -37.24
CA THR A 82 -31.75 23.29 -37.21
C THR A 82 -31.47 24.41 -38.22
N ALA A 83 -30.20 24.78 -38.41
CA ALA A 83 -29.81 25.73 -39.44
C ALA A 83 -30.11 25.21 -40.87
N THR A 84 -29.92 23.91 -41.13
CA THR A 84 -30.25 23.32 -42.44
C THR A 84 -31.75 23.16 -42.65
N LEU A 85 -32.50 22.70 -41.65
CA LEU A 85 -33.95 22.51 -41.75
C LEU A 85 -34.69 23.83 -42.00
N HIS A 86 -34.28 24.91 -41.34
CA HIS A 86 -34.96 26.21 -41.44
C HIS A 86 -34.35 27.13 -42.52
N GLN A 87 -33.34 26.65 -43.27
CA GLN A 87 -32.53 27.45 -44.21
C GLN A 87 -32.05 28.80 -43.62
N SER A 88 -31.80 28.84 -42.31
CA SER A 88 -31.54 30.07 -41.56
C SER A 88 -30.06 30.43 -41.47
N TRP A 89 -29.29 30.09 -42.51
CA TRP A 89 -27.86 30.40 -42.59
C TRP A 89 -27.66 31.92 -42.65
N GLY A 90 -27.16 32.49 -41.55
CA GLY A 90 -26.97 33.93 -41.40
C GLY A 90 -26.01 34.26 -40.25
N GLY A 91 -25.70 35.55 -40.08
CA GLY A 91 -24.70 36.03 -39.12
C GLY A 91 -24.88 35.53 -37.69
N GLN A 92 -26.13 35.40 -37.23
CA GLN A 92 -26.44 34.89 -35.89
C GLN A 92 -26.04 33.43 -35.70
N VAL A 93 -26.30 32.56 -36.69
CA VAL A 93 -25.89 31.14 -36.64
C VAL A 93 -24.36 31.02 -36.66
N TYR A 94 -23.67 31.81 -37.48
CA TYR A 94 -22.20 31.84 -37.47
C TYR A 94 -21.63 32.31 -36.13
N SER A 95 -22.23 33.32 -35.49
CA SER A 95 -21.82 33.77 -34.16
C SER A 95 -22.02 32.70 -33.07
N ASN A 96 -23.11 31.92 -33.17
CA ASN A 96 -23.40 30.82 -32.25
C ASN A 96 -22.47 29.62 -32.47
N LEU A 97 -22.14 29.29 -33.73
CA LEU A 97 -21.16 28.25 -34.03
C LEU A 97 -19.75 28.64 -33.55
N LEU A 98 -19.37 29.90 -33.71
CA LEU A 98 -18.11 30.42 -33.21
C LEU A 98 -18.05 30.38 -31.67
N SER A 99 -19.11 30.82 -30.99
CA SER A 99 -19.18 30.77 -29.52
C SER A 99 -19.16 29.33 -29.01
N LEU A 100 -19.90 28.42 -29.63
CA LEU A 100 -19.88 27.00 -29.31
C LEU A 100 -18.48 26.40 -29.51
N LEU A 101 -17.78 26.73 -30.58
CA LEU A 101 -16.44 26.26 -30.85
C LEU A 101 -15.44 26.74 -29.79
N VAL A 102 -15.48 28.03 -29.45
CA VAL A 102 -14.60 28.63 -28.42
C VAL A 102 -14.88 28.03 -27.05
N VAL A 103 -16.15 27.93 -26.64
CA VAL A 103 -16.53 27.36 -25.34
C VAL A 103 -16.20 25.87 -25.27
N SER A 104 -16.42 25.11 -26.35
CA SER A 104 -16.07 23.69 -26.41
C SER A 104 -14.57 23.47 -26.28
N ALA A 105 -13.75 24.24 -27.00
CA ALA A 105 -12.30 24.15 -26.92
C ALA A 105 -11.79 24.48 -25.50
N ALA A 106 -12.30 25.55 -24.89
CA ALA A 106 -11.98 25.92 -23.51
C ALA A 106 -12.42 24.85 -22.49
N SER A 107 -13.62 24.29 -22.67
CA SER A 107 -14.19 23.28 -21.76
C SER A 107 -13.43 21.95 -21.82
N VAL A 108 -13.07 21.49 -23.04
CA VAL A 108 -12.30 20.26 -23.23
C VAL A 108 -10.87 20.42 -22.70
N THR A 109 -10.23 21.56 -22.94
CA THR A 109 -8.88 21.83 -22.42
C THR A 109 -8.87 21.91 -20.90
N MET A 110 -9.86 22.60 -20.30
CA MET A 110 -10.03 22.67 -18.85
C MET A 110 -10.30 21.28 -18.24
N SER A 111 -11.22 20.50 -18.81
CA SER A 111 -11.52 19.13 -18.33
C SER A 111 -10.29 18.22 -18.42
N LYS A 112 -9.53 18.28 -19.52
CA LYS A 112 -8.25 17.56 -19.66
C LYS A 112 -7.23 18.01 -18.62
N ALA A 113 -7.07 19.31 -18.39
CA ALA A 113 -6.12 19.85 -17.42
C ALA A 113 -6.48 19.47 -15.98
N MET A 114 -7.77 19.54 -15.60
CA MET A 114 -8.26 19.11 -14.29
C MET A 114 -8.06 17.61 -14.07
N CYS A 115 -8.40 16.79 -15.08
CA CYS A 115 -8.20 15.35 -15.03
C CYS A 115 -6.71 15.00 -14.89
N ALA A 116 -5.83 15.68 -15.64
CA ALA A 116 -4.38 15.50 -15.54
C ALA A 116 -3.85 15.90 -14.15
N ARG A 117 -4.30 17.04 -13.59
CA ARG A 117 -3.90 17.45 -12.23
C ARG A 117 -4.33 16.44 -11.18
N ARG A 118 -5.58 15.98 -11.24
CA ARG A 118 -6.10 14.97 -10.32
C ARG A 118 -5.33 13.66 -10.43
N GLN A 119 -4.98 13.25 -11.65
CA GLN A 119 -4.15 12.06 -11.86
C GLN A 119 -2.75 12.22 -11.25
N ILE A 120 -2.09 13.38 -11.45
CA ILE A 120 -0.77 13.67 -10.87
C ILE A 120 -0.80 13.63 -9.34
N GLU A 121 -1.83 14.23 -8.73
CA GLU A 121 -2.01 14.24 -7.28
C GLU A 121 -2.23 12.83 -6.72
N LEU A 122 -3.11 12.04 -7.35
CA LEU A 122 -3.32 10.64 -6.99
C LEU A 122 -2.04 9.81 -7.14
N ASP A 123 -1.29 9.99 -8.22
CA ASP A 123 -0.03 9.30 -8.44
C ASP A 123 1.04 9.71 -7.42
N GLN A 124 1.03 10.96 -6.95
CA GLN A 124 1.91 11.41 -5.87
C GLN A 124 1.56 10.75 -4.54
N VAL A 125 0.29 10.73 -4.15
CA VAL A 125 -0.18 10.06 -2.92
C VAL A 125 0.17 8.57 -2.97
N ARG A 126 -0.08 7.91 -4.09
CA ARG A 126 0.28 6.50 -4.32
C ARG A 126 1.78 6.25 -4.18
N ARG A 127 2.63 7.11 -4.78
CA ARG A 127 4.09 6.98 -4.65
C ARG A 127 4.56 7.10 -3.20
N VAL A 128 4.01 8.07 -2.45
CA VAL A 128 4.37 8.27 -1.04
C VAL A 128 3.97 7.06 -0.21
N ALA A 129 2.75 6.56 -0.39
CA ALA A 129 2.26 5.49 0.44
C ALA A 129 2.84 4.11 0.02
N ALA A 130 3.21 3.90 -1.26
CA ALA A 130 4.06 2.77 -1.68
C ALA A 130 5.48 2.85 -1.08
N ALA A 131 6.05 4.06 -0.97
CA ALA A 131 7.33 4.23 -0.27
C ALA A 131 7.20 3.95 1.23
N ALA A 132 6.10 4.37 1.87
CA ALA A 132 5.81 4.06 3.27
C ALA A 132 5.68 2.55 3.50
N GLN A 133 4.95 1.84 2.62
CA GLN A 133 4.81 0.40 2.69
C GLN A 133 6.15 -0.34 2.52
N ARG A 134 7.02 0.11 1.60
CA ARG A 134 8.38 -0.45 1.46
C ARG A 134 9.27 -0.23 2.69
N VAL A 135 9.05 0.87 3.42
CA VAL A 135 9.76 1.12 4.70
C VAL A 135 9.18 0.23 5.80
N LEU A 136 7.88 -0.04 5.75
CA LEU A 136 7.19 -0.93 6.67
C LEU A 136 7.61 -2.40 6.48
N LEU A 137 7.63 -2.89 5.25
CA LEU A 137 8.02 -4.27 4.90
C LEU A 137 9.54 -4.36 4.76
N ARG A 138 10.21 -4.78 5.83
CA ARG A 138 11.67 -4.89 5.86
C ARG A 138 12.13 -6.09 5.03
N PRO A 139 13.21 -5.96 4.24
CA PRO A 139 13.83 -7.11 3.60
C PRO A 139 14.23 -8.15 4.64
N VAL A 140 13.81 -9.39 4.44
CA VAL A 140 14.15 -10.47 5.36
C VAL A 140 15.58 -10.95 5.09
N PRO A 141 16.43 -11.11 6.13
CA PRO A 141 17.77 -11.66 5.95
C PRO A 141 17.72 -13.07 5.33
N ALA A 142 18.65 -13.36 4.42
CA ALA A 142 18.71 -14.65 3.71
C ALA A 142 18.88 -15.87 4.64
N ARG A 143 19.38 -15.65 5.87
CA ARG A 143 19.54 -16.66 6.91
C ARG A 143 19.15 -16.09 8.26
N LEU A 144 18.33 -16.83 9.00
CA LEU A 144 17.95 -16.55 10.38
C LEU A 144 18.10 -17.87 11.15
N GLY A 145 19.10 -17.96 12.03
CA GLY A 145 19.34 -19.14 12.89
C GLY A 145 19.31 -20.48 12.11
N PRO A 146 18.40 -21.41 12.46
CA PRO A 146 18.30 -22.73 11.84
C PRO A 146 17.59 -22.75 10.47
N VAL A 147 17.21 -21.58 9.92
CA VAL A 147 16.51 -21.50 8.64
C VAL A 147 17.16 -20.55 7.64
N ARG A 148 16.96 -20.83 6.36
CA ARG A 148 17.15 -19.87 5.28
C ARG A 148 15.80 -19.30 4.87
N VAL A 149 15.75 -18.00 4.62
CA VAL A 149 14.51 -17.29 4.33
C VAL A 149 14.65 -16.52 3.03
N ALA A 150 13.58 -16.50 2.24
CA ALA A 150 13.44 -15.65 1.06
C ALA A 150 12.02 -15.10 1.03
N SER A 151 11.85 -13.87 0.57
CA SER A 151 10.54 -13.21 0.50
C SER A 151 10.31 -12.61 -0.88
N MET A 152 9.04 -12.53 -1.25
CA MET A 152 8.56 -11.87 -2.45
C MET A 152 7.28 -11.11 -2.15
N TYR A 153 7.13 -9.96 -2.77
CA TYR A 153 5.92 -9.15 -2.71
C TYR A 153 5.63 -8.57 -4.09
N LEU A 154 4.39 -8.73 -4.54
CA LEU A 154 3.87 -8.28 -5.81
C LEU A 154 2.68 -7.38 -5.52
N ALA A 155 2.73 -6.15 -6.01
CA ALA A 155 1.63 -5.20 -5.86
C ALA A 155 0.60 -5.38 -6.98
N ALA A 156 -0.68 -5.21 -6.67
CA ALA A 156 -1.77 -5.26 -7.64
C ALA A 156 -1.59 -4.21 -8.76
N GLU A 157 -1.80 -4.61 -10.02
CA GLU A 157 -1.68 -3.70 -11.16
C GLU A 157 -2.90 -2.78 -11.31
N THR A 158 -4.08 -3.23 -10.86
CA THR A 158 -5.35 -2.54 -11.13
C THR A 158 -5.53 -1.33 -10.23
N GLY A 159 -5.04 -0.18 -10.71
CA GLY A 159 -5.27 1.12 -10.08
C GLY A 159 -4.27 1.50 -8.98
N ALA A 160 -3.10 0.84 -8.91
CA ALA A 160 -1.99 1.17 -8.02
C ALA A 160 -2.48 1.49 -6.60
N GLN A 161 -3.29 0.58 -6.07
CA GLN A 161 -3.71 0.62 -4.68
C GLN A 161 -2.62 -0.06 -3.85
N ILE A 162 -2.44 0.43 -2.64
CA ILE A 162 -1.44 -0.08 -1.70
C ILE A 162 -2.18 -1.09 -0.87
N GLY A 163 -1.80 -2.37 -0.93
CA GLY A 163 -2.55 -3.41 -0.24
C GLY A 163 -2.24 -3.54 1.23
N GLY A 164 -3.02 -4.42 1.84
CA GLY A 164 -2.99 -4.75 3.26
C GLY A 164 -1.93 -5.79 3.64
N ASP A 165 -1.34 -6.46 2.65
CA ASP A 165 -0.34 -7.51 2.84
C ASP A 165 0.80 -7.09 3.77
N LEU A 166 1.03 -7.91 4.79
CA LEU A 166 2.11 -7.77 5.76
C LEU A 166 2.89 -9.07 5.89
N TYR A 167 4.21 -8.94 6.03
CA TYR A 167 5.06 -10.06 6.43
C TYR A 167 6.32 -9.56 7.15
N GLU A 168 6.83 -10.38 8.05
CA GLU A 168 8.11 -10.15 8.72
C GLU A 168 8.70 -11.45 9.28
N ALA A 169 10.02 -11.48 9.46
CA ALA A 169 10.70 -12.55 10.16
C ALA A 169 11.80 -11.99 11.06
N ALA A 170 11.90 -12.52 12.27
CA ALA A 170 12.88 -12.10 13.27
C ALA A 170 13.53 -13.32 13.92
N GLN A 171 14.86 -13.28 14.07
CA GLN A 171 15.58 -14.19 14.95
C GLN A 171 15.40 -13.73 16.40
N THR A 172 15.00 -14.64 17.27
CA THR A 172 14.79 -14.38 18.70
C THR A 172 15.48 -15.45 19.54
N ARG A 173 15.41 -15.31 20.87
CA ARG A 173 15.87 -16.35 21.82
C ARG A 173 15.01 -17.61 21.81
N TYR A 174 13.83 -17.56 21.19
CA TYR A 174 12.89 -18.68 21.07
C TYR A 174 12.96 -19.37 19.69
N GLY A 175 13.90 -18.95 18.85
CA GLY A 175 14.00 -19.36 17.45
C GLY A 175 13.58 -18.26 16.48
N VAL A 176 13.28 -18.64 15.25
CA VAL A 176 12.82 -17.71 14.20
C VAL A 176 11.32 -17.59 14.25
N ARG A 177 10.84 -16.38 14.51
CA ARG A 177 9.41 -16.04 14.50
C ARG A 177 9.07 -15.27 13.24
N MET A 178 7.93 -15.58 12.66
CA MET A 178 7.49 -15.06 11.37
C MET A 178 6.02 -14.70 11.45
N ILE A 179 5.64 -13.66 10.73
CA ILE A 179 4.25 -13.27 10.53
C ILE A 179 4.01 -13.08 9.05
N VAL A 180 2.85 -13.52 8.58
CA VAL A 180 2.24 -13.13 7.31
C VAL A 180 0.79 -12.76 7.60
N GLY A 181 0.22 -11.84 6.84
CA GLY A 181 -1.17 -11.47 7.00
C GLY A 181 -1.65 -10.56 5.89
N ASP A 182 -2.96 -10.38 5.85
CA ASP A 182 -3.60 -9.38 5.00
C ASP A 182 -4.61 -8.57 5.82
N VAL A 183 -4.58 -7.27 5.62
CA VAL A 183 -5.48 -6.31 6.25
C VAL A 183 -6.67 -6.08 5.33
N ARG A 184 -7.87 -6.31 5.86
CA ARG A 184 -9.10 -6.03 5.11
C ARG A 184 -9.16 -4.55 4.72
N GLY A 185 -9.34 -4.31 3.43
CA GLY A 185 -9.40 -2.97 2.87
C GLY A 185 -8.12 -2.63 2.11
N LYS A 186 -7.96 -1.36 1.74
CA LYS A 186 -6.83 -0.94 0.90
C LYS A 186 -6.48 0.52 1.10
N GLY A 187 -5.29 0.88 0.62
CA GLY A 187 -4.78 2.24 0.70
C GLY A 187 -4.22 2.56 2.08
N LEU A 188 -4.23 3.84 2.42
CA LEU A 188 -3.53 4.34 3.61
C LEU A 188 -4.09 3.81 4.95
N PRO A 189 -5.43 3.63 5.13
CA PRO A 189 -5.96 3.02 6.34
C PRO A 189 -5.43 1.59 6.56
N ALA A 190 -5.37 0.77 5.51
CA ALA A 190 -4.83 -0.60 5.60
C ALA A 190 -3.35 -0.61 6.01
N VAL A 191 -2.53 0.28 5.41
CA VAL A 191 -1.11 0.44 5.78
C VAL A 191 -0.93 0.81 7.25
N ARG A 192 -1.82 1.63 7.80
CA ARG A 192 -1.78 2.05 9.20
C ARG A 192 -2.03 0.87 10.14
N LEU A 193 -3.04 0.05 9.85
CA LEU A 193 -3.34 -1.17 10.63
C LEU A 193 -2.21 -2.20 10.51
N ALA A 194 -1.68 -2.42 9.30
CA ALA A 194 -0.51 -3.27 9.09
C ALA A 194 0.70 -2.79 9.89
N ALA A 195 0.92 -1.47 9.97
CA ALA A 195 1.99 -0.88 10.76
C ALA A 195 1.81 -1.11 12.27
N ALA A 196 0.58 -1.01 12.79
CA ALA A 196 0.27 -1.31 14.18
C ALA A 196 0.55 -2.79 14.52
N VAL A 197 0.09 -3.71 13.67
CA VAL A 197 0.30 -5.15 13.83
C VAL A 197 1.79 -5.52 13.76
N LEU A 198 2.51 -5.06 12.72
CA LEU A 198 3.94 -5.34 12.58
C LEU A 198 4.76 -4.66 13.70
N GLY A 199 4.37 -3.46 14.14
CA GLY A 199 5.00 -2.78 15.28
C GLY A 199 4.91 -3.61 16.55
N ALA A 200 3.71 -4.12 16.87
CA ALA A 200 3.48 -4.98 18.02
C ALA A 200 4.19 -6.33 17.90
N PHE A 201 4.18 -6.94 16.71
CA PHE A 201 4.93 -8.16 16.44
C PHE A 201 6.43 -7.95 16.72
N ARG A 202 7.04 -6.91 16.15
CA ARG A 202 8.47 -6.58 16.34
C ARG A 202 8.87 -6.42 17.81
N GLU A 203 7.97 -5.90 18.63
CA GLU A 203 8.22 -5.76 20.06
C GLU A 203 8.02 -7.10 20.79
N ALA A 204 6.83 -7.68 20.67
CA ALA A 204 6.41 -8.86 21.43
C ALA A 204 7.28 -10.09 21.15
N VAL A 205 7.79 -10.26 19.92
CA VAL A 205 8.63 -11.41 19.55
C VAL A 205 9.89 -11.54 20.40
N HIS A 206 10.39 -10.46 21.01
CA HIS A 206 11.58 -10.48 21.84
C HIS A 206 11.30 -10.79 23.32
N TYR A 207 10.10 -10.48 23.80
CA TYR A 207 9.77 -10.54 25.23
C TYR A 207 8.91 -11.74 25.59
N GLU A 208 7.97 -12.12 24.74
CA GLU A 208 6.98 -13.16 25.05
C GLU A 208 7.52 -14.56 24.78
N ASP A 209 7.41 -15.46 25.75
CA ASP A 209 7.81 -16.86 25.61
C ASP A 209 6.86 -17.62 24.68
N GLU A 210 5.56 -17.42 24.87
CA GLU A 210 4.51 -18.15 24.15
C GLU A 210 4.09 -17.43 22.87
N LEU A 211 3.92 -18.20 21.78
CA LEU A 211 3.54 -17.65 20.48
C LEU A 211 2.13 -17.04 20.48
N VAL A 212 1.23 -17.57 21.32
CA VAL A 212 -0.13 -17.03 21.48
C VAL A 212 -0.07 -15.61 22.05
N GLU A 213 0.82 -15.33 23.02
CA GLU A 213 0.93 -14.00 23.59
C GLU A 213 1.45 -12.99 22.57
N VAL A 214 2.39 -13.38 21.69
CA VAL A 214 2.79 -12.52 20.55
C VAL A 214 1.58 -12.12 19.70
N VAL A 215 0.68 -13.08 19.40
CA VAL A 215 -0.54 -12.82 18.65
C VAL A 215 -1.52 -11.94 19.43
N ASN A 216 -1.66 -12.15 20.74
CA ASN A 216 -2.50 -11.31 21.61
C ASN A 216 -2.01 -9.85 21.63
N HIS A 217 -0.70 -9.62 21.64
CA HIS A 217 -0.11 -8.29 21.54
C HIS A 217 -0.44 -7.61 20.20
N CYS A 218 -0.38 -8.36 19.09
CA CYS A 218 -0.81 -7.88 17.78
C CYS A 218 -2.31 -7.51 17.76
N ALA A 219 -3.17 -8.37 18.29
CA ALA A 219 -4.61 -8.12 18.41
C ALA A 219 -4.90 -6.86 19.24
N ALA A 220 -4.22 -6.72 20.38
CA ALA A 220 -4.37 -5.57 21.25
C ALA A 220 -3.89 -4.26 20.59
N ALA A 221 -2.84 -4.32 19.77
CA ALA A 221 -2.37 -3.16 19.01
C ALA A 221 -3.35 -2.75 17.92
N LEU A 222 -3.89 -3.71 17.17
CA LEU A 222 -4.94 -3.45 16.19
C LEU A 222 -6.15 -2.79 16.86
N LYS A 223 -6.64 -3.36 17.98
CA LYS A 223 -7.75 -2.81 18.74
C LYS A 223 -7.52 -1.37 19.20
N ARG A 224 -6.29 -1.04 19.64
CA ARG A 224 -5.92 0.33 20.01
C ARG A 224 -5.97 1.26 18.81
N GLU A 225 -5.48 0.83 17.66
CA GLU A 225 -5.48 1.63 16.43
C GLU A 225 -6.91 1.89 15.93
N CYS A 226 -7.77 0.87 15.91
CA CYS A 226 -9.17 1.01 15.52
C CYS A 226 -9.97 1.90 16.49
N ALA A 227 -9.56 1.99 17.76
CA ALA A 227 -10.19 2.86 18.75
C ALA A 227 -9.84 4.34 18.59
N VAL A 228 -8.84 4.70 17.76
CA VAL A 228 -8.48 6.10 17.50
C VAL A 228 -9.47 6.69 16.48
N PRO A 229 -10.25 7.74 16.84
CA PRO A 229 -11.15 8.37 15.90
C PRO A 229 -10.35 9.03 14.76
N SER A 230 -10.44 8.49 13.55
CA SER A 230 -9.83 9.15 12.38
C SER A 230 -10.64 10.41 12.04
N ALA A 231 -9.99 11.58 12.02
CA ALA A 231 -10.60 12.87 11.71
C ALA A 231 -11.10 12.99 10.26
N VAL A 232 -10.88 11.96 9.44
CA VAL A 232 -11.13 11.94 7.99
C VAL A 232 -12.37 11.09 7.61
N ASP A 233 -12.85 10.21 8.49
CA ASP A 233 -13.83 9.16 8.15
C ASP A 233 -15.19 9.34 8.86
N ARG A 234 -15.56 10.57 9.23
CA ARG A 234 -16.81 10.86 9.97
C ARG A 234 -18.10 10.72 9.15
N ASP A 235 -18.01 10.48 7.84
CA ASP A 235 -19.18 10.50 6.97
C ASP A 235 -19.71 9.09 6.60
N ASP A 236 -18.95 8.01 6.84
CA ASP A 236 -19.34 6.63 6.51
C ASP A 236 -19.22 5.70 7.74
N GLU A 237 -20.21 5.73 8.63
CA GLU A 237 -20.30 4.79 9.78
C GLU A 237 -20.52 3.32 9.36
N GLU A 238 -20.92 3.05 8.11
CA GLU A 238 -21.12 1.69 7.57
C GLU A 238 -19.82 0.99 7.15
N ASP A 239 -18.75 1.72 6.78
CA ASP A 239 -17.43 1.13 6.43
C ASP A 239 -16.53 0.93 7.66
N GLN A 240 -16.89 1.53 8.82
CA GLN A 240 -16.28 1.23 10.12
C GLN A 240 -16.65 -0.16 10.66
N ALA A 241 -17.59 -0.85 10.01
CA ALA A 241 -17.91 -2.24 10.30
C ALA A 241 -16.72 -3.12 9.85
N GLU A 242 -15.83 -3.37 10.82
CA GLU A 242 -14.82 -4.42 10.89
C GLU A 242 -13.49 -4.15 10.16
N ASP A 243 -12.66 -3.29 10.74
CA ASP A 243 -11.21 -3.27 10.50
C ASP A 243 -10.58 -4.52 11.13
N PHE A 244 -10.30 -5.54 10.30
CA PHE A 244 -9.69 -6.80 10.76
C PHE A 244 -8.47 -7.17 9.93
N VAL A 245 -7.64 -8.05 10.50
CA VAL A 245 -6.42 -8.55 9.85
C VAL A 245 -6.39 -10.06 9.91
N THR A 246 -6.37 -10.72 8.76
CA THR A 246 -6.03 -12.15 8.72
C THR A 246 -4.54 -12.28 8.99
N ALA A 247 -4.14 -13.16 9.90
CA ALA A 247 -2.72 -13.30 10.23
C ALA A 247 -2.35 -14.73 10.56
N LEU A 248 -1.16 -15.13 10.14
CA LEU A 248 -0.51 -16.35 10.58
C LEU A 248 0.83 -16.01 11.21
N VAL A 249 1.03 -16.49 12.43
CA VAL A 249 2.31 -16.39 13.12
C VAL A 249 2.92 -17.78 13.23
N ALA A 250 4.16 -17.92 12.81
CA ALA A 250 4.92 -19.17 12.87
C ALA A 250 6.21 -19.01 13.68
N GLN A 251 6.62 -20.05 14.39
CA GLN A 251 7.88 -20.13 15.09
C GLN A 251 8.62 -21.41 14.71
N VAL A 252 9.85 -21.27 14.23
CA VAL A 252 10.79 -22.37 14.05
C VAL A 252 11.84 -22.30 15.15
N SER A 253 11.75 -23.22 16.10
CA SER A 253 12.74 -23.37 17.17
C SER A 253 13.94 -24.19 16.70
N ASP A 254 14.93 -24.38 17.57
CA ASP A 254 16.10 -25.22 17.27
C ASP A 254 15.73 -26.70 17.12
N GLY A 255 14.59 -27.15 17.68
CA GLY A 255 14.05 -28.50 17.46
C GLY A 255 13.38 -28.65 16.09
N PHE A 256 13.14 -29.88 15.62
CA PHE A 256 12.59 -30.16 14.28
C PHE A 256 11.06 -29.97 14.18
N VAL A 257 10.56 -28.87 14.70
CA VAL A 257 9.14 -28.51 14.70
C VAL A 257 8.93 -27.08 14.24
N VAL A 258 7.80 -26.85 13.60
CA VAL A 258 7.23 -25.51 13.39
C VAL A 258 5.97 -25.38 14.24
N GLN A 259 5.89 -24.30 14.99
CA GLN A 259 4.73 -23.91 15.76
C GLN A 259 3.96 -22.85 15.00
N VAL A 260 2.63 -22.95 14.94
CA VAL A 260 1.76 -22.07 14.15
C VAL A 260 0.57 -21.63 14.99
N VAL A 261 0.23 -20.35 14.86
CA VAL A 261 -1.04 -19.78 15.31
C VAL A 261 -1.66 -19.09 14.10
N ASN A 262 -2.80 -19.59 13.64
CA ASN A 262 -3.51 -19.07 12.47
C ASN A 262 -4.79 -18.34 12.90
N ARG A 263 -4.91 -17.05 12.55
CA ARG A 263 -6.02 -16.14 12.83
C ARG A 263 -6.72 -15.79 11.51
N GLY A 264 -7.44 -16.77 10.95
CA GLY A 264 -8.26 -16.62 9.75
C GLY A 264 -7.48 -16.44 8.45
N HIS A 265 -6.19 -16.75 8.42
CA HIS A 265 -5.32 -16.63 7.25
C HIS A 265 -5.23 -17.96 6.48
N PRO A 266 -4.90 -17.96 5.18
CA PRO A 266 -4.65 -19.20 4.44
C PRO A 266 -3.61 -20.10 5.14
N PRO A 267 -3.83 -21.43 5.15
CA PRO A 267 -2.92 -22.38 5.79
C PRO A 267 -1.57 -22.39 5.05
N PRO A 268 -0.44 -22.46 5.77
CA PRO A 268 0.87 -22.46 5.15
C PRO A 268 1.14 -23.84 4.52
N LEU A 269 1.97 -23.85 3.47
CA LEU A 269 2.26 -25.05 2.70
C LEU A 269 3.66 -25.59 3.03
N VAL A 270 3.77 -26.87 3.30
CA VAL A 270 5.06 -27.56 3.50
C VAL A 270 5.35 -28.45 2.31
N LEU A 271 6.48 -28.21 1.65
CA LEU A 271 7.06 -29.10 0.65
C LEU A 271 8.05 -30.06 1.32
N ARG A 272 7.70 -31.36 1.32
CA ARG A 272 8.51 -32.45 1.85
C ARG A 272 8.70 -33.51 0.76
N GLN A 273 9.95 -33.81 0.41
CA GLN A 273 10.27 -34.87 -0.57
C GLN A 273 9.52 -34.73 -1.91
N GLY A 274 9.29 -33.49 -2.37
CA GLY A 274 8.59 -33.22 -3.62
C GLY A 274 7.05 -33.27 -3.54
N LYS A 275 6.48 -33.41 -2.35
CA LYS A 275 5.03 -33.33 -2.12
C LYS A 275 4.67 -32.16 -1.24
N VAL A 276 3.58 -31.48 -1.55
CA VAL A 276 3.06 -30.36 -0.78
C VAL A 276 1.94 -30.82 0.15
N GLU A 277 1.99 -30.35 1.38
CA GLU A 277 0.97 -30.56 2.40
C GLU A 277 0.58 -29.20 3.01
N ALA A 278 -0.71 -28.92 3.10
CA ALA A 278 -1.21 -27.74 3.80
C ALA A 278 -1.31 -28.02 5.30
N LEU A 279 -0.72 -27.16 6.13
CA LEU A 279 -0.85 -27.24 7.59
C LEU A 279 -2.20 -26.66 8.01
N MET A 280 -3.25 -27.45 7.82
CA MET A 280 -4.63 -27.05 8.16
C MET A 280 -4.76 -26.86 9.67
N PRO A 281 -5.33 -25.72 10.13
CA PRO A 281 -5.57 -25.51 11.56
C PRO A 281 -6.63 -26.50 12.05
N THR A 282 -6.34 -27.18 13.16
CA THR A 282 -7.25 -28.11 13.82
C THR A 282 -8.45 -27.36 14.40
N SER A 283 -8.25 -26.12 14.82
CA SER A 283 -9.32 -25.23 15.31
C SER A 283 -9.20 -23.85 14.64
N PRO A 284 -10.07 -23.54 13.67
CA PRO A 284 -10.05 -22.23 13.02
C PRO A 284 -10.29 -21.11 14.02
N LEU A 285 -9.41 -20.10 14.01
CA LEU A 285 -9.57 -18.88 14.80
C LEU A 285 -9.94 -17.71 13.89
N PRO A 286 -10.70 -16.72 14.41
CA PRO A 286 -11.12 -15.57 13.63
C PRO A 286 -9.92 -14.68 13.34
N PRO A 287 -10.03 -13.79 12.34
CA PRO A 287 -9.09 -12.70 12.13
C PRO A 287 -8.87 -11.86 13.38
N LEU A 288 -7.72 -11.20 13.43
CA LEU A 288 -7.42 -10.19 14.45
C LEU A 288 -8.43 -9.05 14.34
N GLY A 289 -8.97 -8.59 15.47
CA GLY A 289 -10.00 -7.54 15.52
C GLY A 289 -11.43 -8.08 15.59
N LEU A 290 -11.64 -9.37 15.35
CA LEU A 290 -12.95 -10.05 15.42
C LEU A 290 -13.05 -11.02 16.60
N GLU A 291 -12.21 -10.86 17.63
CA GLU A 291 -12.17 -11.73 18.82
C GLU A 291 -13.50 -11.76 19.58
N GLU A 292 -14.21 -10.63 19.62
CA GLU A 292 -15.44 -10.46 20.41
C GLU A 292 -16.64 -11.24 19.87
N PHE A 293 -16.57 -11.70 18.62
CA PHE A 293 -17.62 -12.48 17.98
C PHE A 293 -17.56 -13.98 18.31
N ILE A 294 -16.62 -14.41 19.16
CA ILE A 294 -16.45 -15.82 19.52
C ILE A 294 -16.63 -16.07 21.02
N THR A 295 -17.39 -17.11 21.32
CA THR A 295 -17.64 -17.65 22.67
C THR A 295 -16.77 -18.87 23.02
N ALA A 296 -16.04 -19.42 22.05
CA ALA A 296 -15.13 -20.56 22.22
C ALA A 296 -13.79 -20.14 22.84
N ARG A 297 -13.11 -21.10 23.49
CA ARG A 297 -11.75 -20.87 24.04
C ARG A 297 -10.78 -20.46 22.92
N PRO A 298 -9.80 -19.58 23.21
CA PRO A 298 -8.73 -19.30 22.27
C PRO A 298 -8.04 -20.61 21.88
N GLY A 299 -7.95 -20.89 20.58
CA GLY A 299 -7.16 -22.02 20.07
C GLY A 299 -5.70 -21.84 20.45
N GLY A 300 -5.04 -22.95 20.78
CA GLY A 300 -3.64 -22.96 21.19
C GLY A 300 -2.67 -22.98 20.01
N VAL A 301 -1.38 -22.97 20.33
CA VAL A 301 -0.30 -23.21 19.36
C VAL A 301 -0.41 -24.63 18.79
N GLU A 302 -0.44 -24.75 17.46
CA GLU A 302 -0.34 -26.03 16.77
C GLU A 302 1.12 -26.31 16.41
N SER A 303 1.57 -27.56 16.54
CA SER A 303 2.96 -27.96 16.30
C SER A 303 3.02 -29.04 15.22
N TYR A 304 3.86 -28.83 14.20
CA TYR A 304 4.02 -29.74 13.07
C TYR A 304 5.50 -30.11 12.88
N PRO A 305 5.82 -31.32 12.40
CA PRO A 305 7.19 -31.70 12.08
C PRO A 305 7.79 -30.82 10.98
N PHE A 306 9.01 -30.32 11.20
CA PHE A 306 9.74 -29.50 10.24
C PHE A 306 11.23 -29.88 10.26
N MET A 307 11.56 -30.82 9.40
CA MET A 307 12.84 -31.52 9.31
C MET A 307 13.79 -30.80 8.34
N PRO A 308 15.12 -31.00 8.45
CA PRO A 308 16.09 -30.47 7.51
C PRO A 308 15.74 -30.80 6.05
N GLY A 309 15.81 -29.80 5.18
CA GLY A 309 15.43 -29.89 3.77
C GLY A 309 13.96 -29.63 3.47
N ASP A 310 13.07 -29.63 4.48
CA ASP A 310 11.69 -29.20 4.30
C ASP A 310 11.63 -27.71 3.98
N ARG A 311 10.65 -27.32 3.15
CA ARG A 311 10.38 -25.93 2.81
C ARG A 311 8.95 -25.56 3.24
N LEU A 312 8.83 -24.54 4.06
CA LEU A 312 7.55 -23.95 4.47
C LEU A 312 7.33 -22.66 3.64
N LEU A 313 6.19 -22.56 2.99
CA LEU A 313 5.74 -21.37 2.28
C LEU A 313 4.56 -20.76 3.04
N LEU A 314 4.78 -19.55 3.56
CA LEU A 314 3.72 -18.67 4.03
C LEU A 314 3.32 -17.75 2.88
N HIS A 315 2.03 -17.52 2.69
CA HIS A 315 1.53 -16.71 1.57
C HIS A 315 0.25 -15.98 1.95
N THR A 316 -0.03 -14.85 1.29
CA THR A 316 -1.32 -14.16 1.39
C THR A 316 -2.34 -14.78 0.43
N ASP A 317 -3.60 -14.41 0.57
CA ASP A 317 -4.71 -14.88 -0.26
C ASP A 317 -4.56 -14.44 -1.72
N GLY A 318 -4.03 -13.25 -1.99
CA GLY A 318 -3.80 -12.79 -3.37
C GLY A 318 -2.89 -13.69 -4.23
N VAL A 319 -2.16 -14.63 -3.63
CA VAL A 319 -1.46 -15.70 -4.37
C VAL A 319 -2.42 -16.79 -4.85
N ILE A 320 -3.29 -17.30 -3.96
CA ILE A 320 -4.21 -18.41 -4.25
C ILE A 320 -5.50 -17.93 -4.93
N GLU A 321 -5.87 -16.68 -4.72
CA GLU A 321 -7.02 -16.03 -5.35
C GLU A 321 -6.69 -15.42 -6.73
N ALA A 322 -5.40 -15.44 -7.11
CA ALA A 322 -4.97 -15.00 -8.42
C ALA A 322 -5.66 -15.78 -9.54
N ARG A 323 -6.26 -15.03 -10.48
CA ARG A 323 -7.12 -15.61 -11.51
C ARG A 323 -6.47 -15.63 -12.89
N GLY A 324 -6.67 -16.74 -13.59
CA GLY A 324 -6.30 -16.88 -15.00
C GLY A 324 -7.33 -16.27 -15.96
N PRO A 325 -7.06 -16.29 -17.27
CA PRO A 325 -8.00 -15.79 -18.29
C PRO A 325 -9.36 -16.47 -18.27
N ASP A 326 -9.42 -17.74 -17.84
CA ASP A 326 -10.63 -18.54 -17.72
C ASP A 326 -11.25 -18.46 -16.30
N ASP A 327 -10.84 -17.46 -15.51
CA ASP A 327 -11.31 -17.17 -14.14
C ASP A 327 -10.95 -18.26 -13.10
N GLU A 328 -10.00 -19.15 -13.43
CA GLU A 328 -9.53 -20.17 -12.49
C GLU A 328 -8.48 -19.65 -11.48
N PHE A 329 -8.54 -20.18 -10.26
CA PHE A 329 -7.57 -19.89 -9.22
C PHE A 329 -6.20 -20.53 -9.48
N PHE A 330 -5.13 -19.86 -9.06
CA PHE A 330 -3.78 -20.38 -9.16
C PHE A 330 -3.57 -21.58 -8.24
N ASN A 331 -3.24 -22.74 -8.83
CA ASN A 331 -2.95 -23.96 -8.07
C ASN A 331 -1.54 -23.92 -7.46
N LEU A 332 -1.40 -23.21 -6.34
CA LEU A 332 -0.11 -23.04 -5.65
C LEU A 332 0.56 -24.37 -5.24
N PRO A 333 -0.15 -25.37 -4.69
CA PRO A 333 0.45 -26.68 -4.39
C PRO A 333 1.08 -27.34 -5.62
N GLU A 334 0.36 -27.41 -6.74
CA GLU A 334 0.87 -28.01 -7.98
C GLU A 334 2.07 -27.22 -8.53
N ALA A 335 2.01 -25.88 -8.47
CA ALA A 335 3.12 -25.03 -8.88
C ALA A 335 4.38 -25.28 -8.02
N MET A 336 4.23 -25.46 -6.71
CA MET A 336 5.32 -25.78 -5.78
C MET A 336 5.94 -27.15 -6.05
N GLU A 337 5.12 -28.18 -6.33
CA GLU A 337 5.59 -29.53 -6.66
C GLU A 337 6.31 -29.57 -8.02
N ALA A 338 5.88 -28.74 -8.96
CA ALA A 338 6.47 -28.65 -10.30
C ALA A 338 7.85 -27.97 -10.33
N VAL A 339 8.23 -27.23 -9.28
CA VAL A 339 9.52 -26.54 -9.27
C VAL A 339 10.67 -27.55 -9.17
N HIS A 340 11.53 -27.57 -10.19
CA HIS A 340 12.69 -28.44 -10.22
C HIS A 340 13.72 -28.09 -9.12
N PRO A 341 14.59 -29.04 -8.74
CA PRO A 341 15.64 -28.79 -7.75
C PRO A 341 16.52 -27.61 -8.15
N CYS A 342 16.36 -26.49 -7.45
CA CYS A 342 17.02 -25.23 -7.71
C CYS A 342 17.35 -24.52 -6.39
N THR A 343 18.10 -23.43 -6.48
CA THR A 343 18.35 -22.55 -5.33
C THR A 343 17.03 -21.92 -4.84
N ARG A 344 16.97 -21.46 -3.59
CA ARG A 344 15.72 -20.93 -3.00
C ARG A 344 15.19 -19.70 -3.72
N SER A 345 16.08 -18.81 -4.12
CA SER A 345 15.71 -17.62 -4.89
C SER A 345 15.19 -18.00 -6.27
N GLU A 346 15.76 -19.04 -6.91
CA GLU A 346 15.22 -19.61 -8.15
C GLU A 346 13.87 -20.32 -7.92
N PHE A 347 13.63 -20.87 -6.73
CA PHE A 347 12.34 -21.50 -6.39
C PHE A 347 11.23 -20.45 -6.30
N LEU A 348 11.43 -19.39 -5.50
CA LEU A 348 10.46 -18.29 -5.43
C LEU A 348 10.31 -17.58 -6.78
N GLU A 349 11.39 -17.41 -7.54
CA GLU A 349 11.33 -16.80 -8.86
C GLU A 349 10.58 -17.67 -9.87
N GLN A 350 10.68 -19.00 -9.79
CA GLN A 350 9.88 -19.89 -10.63
C GLN A 350 8.40 -19.87 -10.26
N LEU A 351 8.07 -19.81 -8.96
CA LEU A 351 6.69 -19.63 -8.49
C LEU A 351 6.12 -18.30 -8.98
N HIS A 352 6.90 -17.23 -8.87
CA HIS A 352 6.56 -15.91 -9.39
C HIS A 352 6.27 -15.92 -10.88
N GLN A 353 7.16 -16.50 -11.68
CA GLN A 353 6.95 -16.64 -13.11
C GLN A 353 5.77 -17.54 -13.44
N GLY A 354 5.46 -18.53 -12.59
CA GLY A 354 4.23 -19.31 -12.67
C GLY A 354 2.99 -18.44 -12.46
N LEU A 355 2.96 -17.67 -11.38
CA LEU A 355 1.85 -16.77 -11.01
C LEU A 355 1.60 -15.68 -12.07
N ILE A 356 2.66 -15.03 -12.55
CA ILE A 356 2.55 -14.00 -13.60
C ILE A 356 2.09 -14.60 -14.93
N ARG A 357 2.54 -15.81 -15.28
CA ARG A 357 2.05 -16.49 -16.49
C ARG A 357 0.59 -16.89 -16.35
N HIS A 358 0.18 -17.38 -15.18
CA HIS A 358 -1.20 -17.75 -14.88
C HIS A 358 -2.13 -16.54 -15.04
N THR A 359 -1.78 -15.41 -14.44
CA THR A 359 -2.57 -14.17 -14.46
C THR A 359 -2.50 -13.38 -15.76
N GLY A 360 -1.66 -13.79 -16.72
CA GLY A 360 -1.39 -13.00 -17.92
C GLY A 360 -0.74 -11.64 -17.64
N GLY A 361 -0.11 -11.47 -16.48
CA GLY A 361 0.49 -10.22 -16.00
C GLY A 361 -0.36 -9.41 -15.04
N TYR A 362 -1.67 -9.69 -14.92
CA TYR A 362 -2.59 -8.83 -14.16
C TYR A 362 -2.99 -9.43 -12.81
N LEU A 363 -2.46 -8.86 -11.73
CA LEU A 363 -2.88 -9.18 -10.36
C LEU A 363 -4.06 -8.30 -9.92
N ALA A 364 -5.10 -8.96 -9.42
CA ALA A 364 -6.30 -8.31 -8.88
C ALA A 364 -6.07 -7.76 -7.45
N ASP A 365 -5.24 -8.45 -6.68
CA ASP A 365 -4.86 -8.09 -5.32
C ASP A 365 -3.34 -8.21 -5.12
N ASP A 366 -2.85 -7.68 -3.99
CA ASP A 366 -1.46 -7.84 -3.58
C ASP A 366 -1.15 -9.30 -3.25
N ALA A 367 0.08 -9.72 -3.52
CA ALA A 367 0.50 -11.09 -3.30
C ALA A 367 1.88 -11.11 -2.62
N ALA A 368 1.93 -11.68 -1.42
CA ALA A 368 3.15 -11.88 -0.65
C ALA A 368 3.44 -13.37 -0.45
N MET A 369 4.73 -13.72 -0.51
CA MET A 369 5.23 -15.07 -0.25
C MET A 369 6.49 -14.99 0.62
N LEU A 370 6.53 -15.80 1.67
CA LEU A 370 7.68 -15.98 2.55
C LEU A 370 8.06 -17.46 2.57
N LEU A 371 9.18 -17.79 1.93
CA LEU A 371 9.74 -19.14 1.86
C LEU A 371 10.79 -19.36 2.94
N VAL A 372 10.66 -20.47 3.67
CA VAL A 372 11.52 -20.83 4.80
C VAL A 372 12.01 -22.26 4.58
N GLU A 373 13.33 -22.45 4.52
CA GLU A 373 13.95 -23.76 4.38
C GLU A 373 14.67 -24.15 5.66
N ARG A 374 14.39 -25.34 6.19
CA ARG A 374 15.06 -25.86 7.37
C ARG A 374 16.48 -26.34 7.04
N LEU A 375 17.47 -25.83 7.76
CA LEU A 375 18.86 -26.26 7.63
C LEU A 375 19.14 -27.53 8.45
N ASP A 376 20.15 -28.27 8.00
CA ASP A 376 20.80 -29.31 8.80
C ASP A 376 21.73 -28.70 9.88
N GLU A 377 22.09 -29.49 10.89
CA GLU A 377 22.96 -29.05 12.00
C GLU A 377 24.35 -28.58 11.54
N GLU A 378 24.80 -28.99 10.35
CA GLU A 378 26.07 -28.58 9.75
C GLU A 378 25.96 -27.32 8.87
N GLY A 379 24.75 -26.76 8.69
CA GLY A 379 24.49 -25.58 7.86
C GLY A 379 24.95 -25.73 6.40
N ASN A 380 25.08 -26.98 5.94
CA ASN A 380 25.90 -27.32 4.79
C ASN A 380 25.17 -26.91 3.49
N GLU A 381 25.95 -26.49 2.50
CA GLU A 381 25.47 -26.03 1.19
C GLU A 381 25.06 -27.21 0.29
N VAL A 382 24.33 -28.19 0.82
CA VAL A 382 24.01 -29.45 0.13
C VAL A 382 23.28 -29.20 -1.20
N GLY A 383 22.52 -28.10 -1.31
CA GLY A 383 21.84 -27.70 -2.55
C GLY A 383 22.66 -26.82 -3.51
N GLU A 384 23.64 -26.05 -3.03
CA GLU A 384 24.28 -25.01 -3.86
C GLU A 384 25.50 -25.56 -4.62
N ALA A 385 26.27 -26.47 -4.00
CA ALA A 385 27.40 -27.13 -4.66
C ALA A 385 26.96 -28.11 -5.77
N ALA A 386 25.81 -28.77 -5.60
CA ALA A 386 25.25 -29.68 -6.60
C ALA A 386 24.66 -28.95 -7.81
N ALA A 387 24.00 -27.80 -7.60
CA ALA A 387 23.47 -26.95 -8.67
C ALA A 387 24.60 -26.26 -9.46
N ARG A 388 25.63 -25.73 -8.77
CA ARG A 388 26.79 -25.10 -9.42
C ARG A 388 27.65 -26.07 -10.24
N ARG A 389 27.69 -27.36 -9.89
CA ARG A 389 28.44 -28.37 -10.67
C ARG A 389 27.77 -28.77 -11.99
N ARG A 390 26.51 -28.41 -12.25
CA ARG A 390 25.78 -28.78 -13.48
C ARG A 390 25.71 -27.70 -14.56
N LEU A 391 26.18 -26.48 -14.30
CA LEU A 391 26.15 -25.37 -15.27
C LEU A 391 27.56 -24.79 -15.46
N PRO A 392 28.23 -25.02 -16.60
CA PRO A 392 29.45 -24.28 -16.91
C PRO A 392 29.08 -22.86 -17.37
N GLY A 393 29.50 -21.86 -16.59
CA GLY A 393 29.93 -20.57 -17.14
C GLY A 393 28.89 -19.49 -17.47
N LEU A 394 27.87 -19.28 -16.63
CA LEU A 394 27.08 -18.03 -16.68
C LEU A 394 27.20 -17.25 -15.35
N PRO A 395 27.60 -15.97 -15.37
CA PRO A 395 27.61 -15.16 -14.15
C PRO A 395 26.18 -14.99 -13.61
N SER A 396 26.02 -15.06 -12.29
CA SER A 396 24.72 -14.99 -11.63
C SER A 396 23.95 -13.70 -11.98
N LEU A 397 22.68 -13.84 -12.35
CA LEU A 397 21.77 -12.74 -12.70
C LEU A 397 21.61 -11.71 -11.56
N SER A 398 21.89 -12.09 -10.32
CA SER A 398 21.98 -11.17 -9.17
C SER A 398 23.01 -10.04 -9.39
N ALA A 399 24.13 -10.33 -10.08
CA ALA A 399 25.13 -9.31 -10.43
C ALA A 399 24.65 -8.37 -11.54
N ARG A 400 23.76 -8.83 -12.44
CA ARG A 400 23.14 -8.02 -13.49
C ARG A 400 22.02 -7.13 -12.94
N LEU A 401 21.20 -7.63 -12.01
CA LEU A 401 20.14 -6.84 -11.39
C LEU A 401 20.70 -5.74 -10.47
N ASN A 402 21.77 -6.00 -9.70
CA ASN A 402 22.42 -4.96 -8.93
C ASN A 402 23.09 -3.88 -9.83
N ARG A 403 23.63 -4.28 -10.98
CA ARG A 403 24.22 -3.34 -11.95
C ARG A 403 23.13 -2.56 -12.72
N ALA A 404 21.96 -3.14 -12.97
CA ALA A 404 20.81 -2.45 -13.54
C ALA A 404 20.15 -1.47 -12.54
N ALA A 405 20.08 -1.83 -11.25
CA ALA A 405 19.64 -0.95 -10.18
C ALA A 405 20.57 0.26 -10.00
N LEU A 406 21.89 0.06 -10.12
CA LEU A 406 22.88 1.15 -10.11
C LEU A 406 22.84 2.02 -11.38
N HIS A 407 22.52 1.45 -12.56
CA HIS A 407 22.38 2.23 -13.80
C HIS A 407 21.08 3.05 -13.85
N LEU A 408 19.99 2.57 -13.25
CA LEU A 408 18.74 3.33 -13.14
C LEU A 408 18.82 4.43 -12.06
N ALA A 409 19.70 4.29 -11.05
CA ALA A 409 19.99 5.33 -10.07
C ALA A 409 21.03 6.38 -10.55
N GLY A 410 21.86 6.07 -11.55
CA GLY A 410 22.91 6.95 -12.08
C GLY A 410 22.47 7.92 -13.20
N GLY A 411 21.19 7.92 -13.57
CA GLY A 411 20.67 8.56 -14.77
C GLY A 411 19.99 9.92 -14.58
N TYR A 412 20.36 10.75 -13.61
CA TYR A 412 19.91 12.14 -13.58
C TYR A 412 21.06 13.09 -13.22
N ARG A 413 21.75 13.55 -14.27
CA ARG A 413 22.67 14.70 -14.21
C ARG A 413 21.80 15.95 -14.01
N GLN A 414 21.60 16.36 -12.75
CA GLN A 414 21.11 17.70 -12.46
C GLN A 414 22.11 18.73 -13.02
N ARG A 415 21.76 19.39 -14.12
CA ARG A 415 22.30 20.70 -14.46
C ARG A 415 21.70 21.72 -13.48
N SER A 416 22.28 21.83 -12.29
CA SER A 416 22.09 23.00 -11.45
C SER A 416 23.04 24.10 -11.94
N LEU A 417 22.47 25.16 -12.52
CA LEU A 417 23.13 26.46 -12.54
C LEU A 417 23.20 26.94 -11.08
N CYS A 418 24.41 27.00 -10.53
CA CYS A 418 24.70 27.84 -9.36
C CYS A 418 25.76 28.87 -9.75
N PRO A 419 25.68 30.12 -9.25
CA PRO A 419 26.57 31.19 -9.64
C PRO A 419 27.94 31.04 -8.99
N HIS A 420 28.93 31.61 -9.67
CA HIS A 420 30.31 31.80 -9.25
C HIS A 420 30.48 32.17 -7.77
N VAL A 421 31.24 31.36 -7.04
CA VAL A 421 32.09 31.83 -5.93
C VAL A 421 33.46 31.18 -6.10
N THR A 422 34.46 32.02 -6.31
CA THR A 422 35.87 31.68 -6.44
C THR A 422 36.50 31.52 -5.05
N ALA A 423 37.10 30.36 -4.78
CA ALA A 423 38.09 30.22 -3.71
C ALA A 423 39.07 29.11 -4.09
N GLY A 424 40.33 29.50 -4.28
CA GLY A 424 41.43 28.63 -4.65
C GLY A 424 41.84 27.67 -3.53
N GLY A 425 42.36 26.52 -3.93
CA GLY A 425 43.00 25.55 -3.05
C GLY A 425 43.10 24.19 -3.71
N ARG A 426 44.24 23.90 -4.36
CA ARG A 426 44.57 22.53 -4.78
C ARG A 426 44.85 21.70 -3.53
N PRO A 427 44.42 20.42 -3.50
CA PRO A 427 45.20 19.41 -2.79
C PRO A 427 45.73 18.33 -3.73
N ARG A 428 46.95 17.92 -3.39
CA ARG A 428 47.80 16.92 -4.02
C ARG A 428 47.14 15.54 -4.08
N VAL A 429 47.37 14.86 -5.19
CA VAL A 429 47.30 13.40 -5.31
C VAL A 429 48.45 12.80 -4.49
N VAL A 430 48.13 11.90 -3.57
CA VAL A 430 49.10 10.97 -2.97
C VAL A 430 48.52 9.57 -3.13
N ASP A 431 49.07 8.85 -4.11
CA ASP A 431 48.93 7.41 -4.23
C ASP A 431 49.73 6.73 -3.13
N HIS A 432 49.13 5.79 -2.41
CA HIS A 432 49.88 4.72 -1.77
C HIS A 432 49.17 3.39 -1.98
N GLY A 433 49.89 2.52 -2.69
CA GLY A 433 49.54 1.13 -2.91
C GLY A 433 50.08 0.19 -1.83
N TRP A 434 49.35 -0.92 -1.71
CA TRP A 434 49.71 -2.29 -1.30
C TRP A 434 50.45 -2.52 0.04
N SER A 435 49.86 -3.36 0.90
CA SER A 435 50.41 -4.69 1.21
C SER A 435 49.60 -5.43 2.28
N THR A 436 49.41 -6.72 2.04
CA THR A 436 48.90 -7.76 2.95
C THR A 436 50.02 -8.31 3.83
N ALA A 437 49.86 -8.30 5.15
CA ALA A 437 50.51 -9.26 6.05
C ALA A 437 49.84 -9.22 7.43
N GLY A 438 49.71 -10.39 8.05
CA GLY A 438 48.93 -10.63 9.26
C GLY A 438 49.45 -9.97 10.54
N GLY A 439 48.54 -9.84 11.49
CA GLY A 439 48.81 -9.40 12.84
C GLY A 439 47.52 -8.93 13.50
N ARG A 440 47.01 -9.69 14.47
CA ARG A 440 45.91 -9.23 15.34
C ARG A 440 46.39 -8.00 16.13
N PRO A 441 45.51 -7.01 16.36
CA PRO A 441 45.59 -6.26 17.60
C PRO A 441 44.26 -6.23 18.34
N TRP A 442 44.36 -6.38 19.65
CA TRP A 442 43.31 -6.07 20.62
C TRP A 442 43.31 -4.56 20.95
N VAL A 443 42.21 -4.16 21.62
CA VAL A 443 42.03 -3.03 22.56
C VAL A 443 41.63 -1.68 21.95
N VAL A 444 40.43 -1.18 22.34
CA VAL A 444 40.18 -0.06 23.28
C VAL A 444 38.82 0.57 22.91
N GLU A 445 37.82 0.36 23.77
CA GLU A 445 36.60 1.19 23.82
C GLU A 445 36.97 2.65 24.14
N ARG A 446 36.44 3.59 23.36
CA ARG A 446 36.29 4.99 23.78
C ARG A 446 34.84 5.42 23.61
N PRO A 447 34.20 6.00 24.65
CA PRO A 447 32.84 6.49 24.55
C PRO A 447 32.78 7.78 23.73
N PHE A 448 31.89 7.80 22.74
CA PHE A 448 31.57 8.99 21.94
C PHE A 448 30.63 9.89 22.75
N ARG A 449 31.16 10.99 23.31
CA ARG A 449 30.34 12.10 23.86
C ARG A 449 30.06 13.09 22.73
N SER A 450 28.81 13.16 22.28
CA SER A 450 28.31 14.28 21.47
C SER A 450 27.60 15.29 22.38
N SER A 451 28.28 16.37 22.72
CA SER A 451 27.69 17.56 23.34
C SER A 451 27.05 18.42 22.25
N VAL A 452 25.72 18.51 22.24
CA VAL A 452 24.96 19.46 21.42
C VAL A 452 24.82 20.75 22.23
N THR A 453 25.48 21.81 21.79
CA THR A 453 25.30 23.17 22.32
C THR A 453 24.17 23.86 21.54
N PHE A 454 23.07 24.18 22.22
CA PHE A 454 22.02 25.06 21.71
C PHE A 454 22.39 26.52 21.95
N GLY A 455 22.26 27.33 20.89
CA GLY A 455 22.59 28.76 20.88
C GLY A 455 21.60 29.62 21.66
N GLU A 456 22.15 30.68 22.25
CA GLU A 456 21.53 31.71 23.08
C GLU A 456 20.49 32.56 22.33
N VAL A 457 19.45 32.97 23.05
CA VAL A 457 18.49 34.02 22.67
C VAL A 457 18.68 35.21 23.64
N PRO A 458 18.82 36.46 23.16
CA PRO A 458 19.03 37.60 24.06
C PRO A 458 17.70 38.16 24.59
N SER A 459 17.66 38.41 25.90
CA SER A 459 16.64 39.17 26.63
C SER A 459 17.04 40.65 26.75
N PRO A 460 16.06 41.57 26.94
CA PRO A 460 16.33 42.73 27.77
C PRO A 460 15.30 42.93 28.90
N ALA A 461 15.84 43.10 30.10
CA ALA A 461 15.51 44.05 31.17
C ALA A 461 14.09 44.15 31.80
N LYS A 462 14.08 43.76 33.10
CA LYS A 462 13.30 44.12 34.32
C LYS A 462 12.89 45.61 34.47
N PRO A 463 12.00 46.06 35.43
CA PRO A 463 12.01 45.62 36.86
C PRO A 463 10.72 45.64 37.76
N CYS A 464 10.84 44.87 38.86
CA CYS A 464 10.43 45.08 40.28
C CYS A 464 8.96 45.29 40.75
N ARG A 465 8.51 44.37 41.63
CA ARG A 465 7.84 44.55 42.97
C ARG A 465 7.58 43.13 43.54
N ALA A 466 8.19 42.62 44.62
CA ALA A 466 8.19 42.94 46.06
C ALA A 466 6.99 42.34 46.87
N ALA A 467 7.33 41.44 47.81
CA ALA A 467 6.63 40.94 49.01
C ALA A 467 5.37 40.05 48.80
N ALA A 468 5.05 39.02 49.61
CA ALA A 468 5.37 38.78 51.02
C ALA A 468 5.34 37.28 51.41
N TYR A 469 5.97 37.04 52.56
CA TYR A 469 6.13 35.85 53.40
C TYR A 469 4.81 35.45 54.11
N ALA A 470 4.55 34.15 54.30
CA ALA A 470 3.92 33.61 55.52
C ALA A 470 4.01 32.07 55.57
N ASP A 471 4.74 31.58 56.58
CA ASP A 471 4.72 30.23 57.12
C ASP A 471 3.34 29.81 57.64
N SER A 472 3.02 28.52 57.55
CA SER A 472 2.62 27.74 58.72
C SER A 472 2.65 26.24 58.43
N ALA A 473 3.47 25.53 59.19
CA ALA A 473 3.46 24.09 59.36
C ALA A 473 2.27 23.62 60.20
N ASP A 474 1.71 22.46 59.85
CA ASP A 474 1.34 21.32 60.72
C ASP A 474 0.60 20.33 59.80
N GLY A 475 0.77 19.01 59.83
CA GLY A 475 1.08 18.18 60.97
C GLY A 475 0.04 17.06 61.04
N SER A 476 0.47 15.85 60.66
CA SER A 476 -0.03 14.56 61.12
C SER A 476 -1.28 13.90 60.48
N ARG A 477 -1.05 12.62 60.09
CA ARG A 477 -1.82 11.39 60.40
C ARG A 477 -3.33 11.41 60.14
N GLY A 478 -3.96 10.46 59.46
CA GLY A 478 -3.61 9.08 59.13
C GLY A 478 -4.91 8.26 59.06
N LEU A 479 -4.77 7.04 58.54
CA LEU A 479 -5.68 5.88 58.60
C LEU A 479 -6.95 5.82 57.71
N ASN A 480 -6.91 4.74 56.92
CA ASN A 480 -7.96 3.75 56.65
C ASN A 480 -9.32 4.21 56.10
N ARG A 481 -9.54 3.92 54.81
CA ARG A 481 -10.29 2.72 54.41
C ARG A 481 -9.98 2.32 52.97
#